data_AF-A0A930IVE8-F1
#
_entry.id   AF-A0A930IVE8-F1
#
_cell.length_a   1.000
_cell.length_b   1.000
_cell.length_c   1.000
_cell.angle_alpha   90.00
_cell.angle_beta   90.00
_cell.angle_gamma   90.00
#
_symmetry.space_group_name_H-M   'P 1'
#
loop_
_entity.id
_entity.type
_entity.pdbx_description
1 polymer ?
#
loop_
_entity_poly.entity_id
_entity_poly.type
_entity_poly.pdbx_seq_one_letter_code
_entity_poly.pdbx_strand_id
1 'polypeptide(L)'
;SFHTHLLYRYARRWASGIGLGLFYGDYASRVAQHDKEHGYIGEKHSPWSLSIESRHEIFYGNMSVRVSLGYYLYRHMGYKSRNGLERPYHEQVGVFYSFPKLKNLTLGFSVNAHATKADFTELQITMPVKL
;
A
#
# COMPACT_ATOMS: atom_id res chain seq x y z
N SER A 1 -2.53 -7.27 0.57
CA SER A 1 -3.18 -5.97 0.39
C SER A 1 -3.81 -5.93 -1.01
N PHE A 2 -4.80 -5.07 -1.26
CA PHE A 2 -5.33 -4.86 -2.61
C PHE A 2 -5.15 -3.40 -2.99
N HIS A 3 -4.56 -3.18 -4.16
CA HIS A 3 -4.21 -1.86 -4.64
C HIS A 3 -4.69 -1.70 -6.07
N THR A 4 -5.40 -0.60 -6.33
CA THR A 4 -5.77 -0.22 -7.70
C THR A 4 -5.26 1.17 -7.99
N HIS A 5 -4.59 1.36 -9.13
CA HIS A 5 -3.97 2.62 -9.50
C HIS A 5 -4.33 2.97 -10.94
N LEU A 6 -4.77 4.21 -11.12
CA LEU A 6 -4.96 4.82 -12.42
C LEU A 6 -3.71 5.66 -12.73
N LEU A 7 -2.92 5.21 -13.71
CA LEU A 7 -1.68 5.90 -14.10
C LEU A 7 -1.85 6.55 -15.47
N TYR A 8 -1.44 7.81 -15.56
CA TYR A 8 -1.29 8.52 -16.82
C TYR A 8 0.18 8.52 -17.26
N ARG A 9 0.45 7.96 -18.43
CA ARG A 9 1.80 7.92 -19.02
C ARG A 9 2.00 9.15 -19.89
N TYR A 10 2.64 10.17 -19.33
CA TYR A 10 2.93 11.43 -20.01
C TYR A 10 4.27 11.44 -20.75
N ALA A 11 5.16 10.48 -20.46
CA ALA A 11 6.41 10.31 -21.19
C ALA A 11 6.70 8.83 -21.46
N ARG A 12 7.59 8.55 -22.43
CA ARG A 12 8.01 7.18 -22.72
C ARG A 12 8.58 6.48 -21.48
N ARG A 13 9.25 7.20 -20.59
CA ARG A 13 9.85 6.61 -19.38
C ARG A 13 9.05 6.86 -18.11
N TRP A 14 8.04 7.73 -18.10
CA TRP A 14 7.41 8.17 -16.85
C TRP A 14 5.90 8.06 -16.91
N ALA A 15 5.31 7.55 -15.83
CA ALA A 15 3.89 7.60 -15.57
C ALA A 15 3.63 8.07 -14.14
N SER A 16 2.52 8.76 -13.93
CA SER A 16 2.09 9.19 -12.61
C SER A 16 0.60 9.11 -12.50
N GLY A 17 0.10 8.95 -11.28
CA GLY A 17 -1.32 8.96 -11.04
C GLY A 17 -1.68 8.67 -9.60
N ILE A 18 -2.93 8.30 -9.42
CA ILE A 18 -3.53 8.09 -8.10
C ILE A 18 -4.18 6.71 -8.05
N GLY A 19 -4.34 6.21 -6.83
CA GLY A 19 -4.93 4.91 -6.58
C GLY A 19 -5.57 4.83 -5.21
N LEU A 20 -6.23 3.71 -4.99
CA LEU A 20 -6.84 3.35 -3.73
C LEU A 20 -6.21 2.04 -3.25
N GLY A 21 -5.77 2.05 -2.00
CA GLY A 21 -5.27 0.88 -1.29
C GLY A 21 -6.29 0.41 -0.27
N LEU A 22 -6.75 -0.84 -0.41
CA LEU A 22 -7.56 -1.54 0.57
C LEU A 22 -6.69 -2.59 1.27
N PHE A 23 -6.50 -2.39 2.56
CA PHE A 23 -5.73 -3.31 3.39
C PHE A 23 -6.68 -4.07 4.30
N TYR A 24 -6.66 -5.40 4.19
CA TYR A 24 -7.32 -6.29 5.12
C TYR A 24 -6.27 -6.83 6.08
N GLY A 25 -6.34 -6.41 7.34
CA GLY A 25 -5.48 -6.89 8.41
C GLY A 25 -6.16 -8.01 9.20
N ASP A 26 -5.80 -9.26 8.93
CA ASP A 26 -6.25 -10.43 9.71
C ASP A 26 -5.68 -10.45 11.16
N TYR A 27 -4.82 -9.48 11.48
CA TYR A 27 -4.27 -9.25 12.81
C TYR A 27 -5.21 -8.48 13.75
N ALA A 28 -6.30 -7.90 13.24
CA ALA A 28 -7.24 -7.12 14.05
C ALA A 28 -7.94 -7.96 15.13
N SER A 29 -8.16 -9.24 14.86
CA SER A 29 -8.70 -10.22 15.82
C SER A 29 -7.71 -10.50 16.97
N ARG A 30 -6.41 -10.59 16.65
CA ARG A 30 -5.33 -10.82 17.62
C ARG A 30 -5.07 -9.60 18.51
N VAL A 31 -5.17 -8.38 17.96
CA VAL A 31 -5.12 -7.13 18.72
C VAL A 31 -6.35 -6.97 19.62
N ALA A 32 -7.55 -7.29 19.13
CA ALA A 32 -8.77 -7.26 19.94
C ALA A 32 -8.74 -8.27 21.10
N GLN A 33 -8.04 -9.40 20.93
CA GLN A 33 -7.82 -10.37 22.00
C GLN A 33 -6.83 -9.83 23.06
N HIS A 34 -5.76 -9.16 22.63
CA HIS A 34 -4.77 -8.54 23.52
C HIS A 34 -5.31 -7.29 24.27
N ASP A 35 -6.19 -6.51 23.64
CA ASP A 35 -6.89 -5.36 24.25
C ASP A 35 -7.96 -5.82 25.26
N LYS A 36 -8.61 -6.97 25.01
CA LYS A 36 -9.49 -7.63 26.00
C LYS A 36 -8.73 -8.09 27.24
N GLU A 37 -7.52 -8.64 27.07
CA GLU A 37 -6.66 -9.06 28.19
C GLU A 37 -6.16 -7.87 29.04
N HIS A 38 -6.12 -6.65 28.49
CA HIS A 38 -5.70 -5.43 29.18
C HIS A 38 -6.86 -4.49 29.58
N GLY A 39 -8.11 -4.92 29.43
CA GLY A 39 -9.29 -4.19 29.93
C GLY A 39 -9.83 -3.06 29.04
N TYR A 40 -9.43 -2.96 27.78
CA TYR A 40 -9.89 -1.92 26.85
C TYR A 40 -11.04 -2.43 25.97
N ILE A 41 -12.28 -2.29 26.44
CA ILE A 41 -13.47 -2.96 25.88
C ILE A 41 -14.28 -2.05 24.92
N GLY A 42 -13.79 -0.86 24.57
CA GLY A 42 -14.59 0.20 23.94
C GLY A 42 -14.21 0.64 22.52
N GLU A 43 -13.08 0.20 21.96
CA GLU A 43 -12.59 0.76 20.69
C GLU A 43 -13.04 -0.06 19.48
N LYS A 44 -13.61 0.60 18.47
CA LYS A 44 -13.98 -0.02 17.19
C LYS A 44 -12.72 -0.51 16.49
N HIS A 45 -12.59 -1.83 16.36
CA HIS A 45 -11.56 -2.49 15.58
C HIS A 45 -12.12 -2.79 14.19
N SER A 46 -11.68 -2.03 13.18
CA SER A 46 -11.96 -2.33 11.78
C SER A 46 -10.75 -3.09 11.20
N PRO A 47 -10.94 -4.33 10.70
CA PRO A 47 -9.88 -5.04 9.98
C PRO A 47 -9.58 -4.40 8.61
N TRP A 48 -10.44 -3.48 8.18
CA TRP A 48 -10.32 -2.78 6.91
C TRP A 48 -9.68 -1.41 7.11
N SER A 49 -8.58 -1.17 6.41
CA SER A 49 -7.98 0.15 6.25
C SER A 49 -8.09 0.58 4.80
N LEU A 50 -8.58 1.81 4.58
CA LEU A 50 -8.68 2.42 3.26
C LEU A 50 -7.67 3.58 3.17
N SER A 51 -6.95 3.62 2.06
CA SER A 51 -5.97 4.66 1.77
C SER A 51 -6.13 5.19 0.35
N ILE A 52 -5.81 6.47 0.18
CA ILE A 52 -5.56 7.06 -1.12
C ILE A 52 -4.07 7.13 -1.35
N GLU A 53 -3.62 6.78 -2.55
CA GLU A 53 -2.20 6.67 -2.87
C GLU A 53 -1.89 7.45 -4.13
N SER A 54 -0.86 8.30 -4.07
CA SER A 54 -0.21 8.81 -5.26
C SER A 54 0.90 7.85 -5.68
N ARG A 55 1.08 7.64 -6.97
CA ARG A 55 2.12 6.74 -7.50
C ARG A 55 2.83 7.38 -8.68
N HIS A 56 4.15 7.26 -8.68
CA HIS A 56 5.03 7.59 -9.78
C HIS A 56 5.79 6.33 -10.21
N GLU A 57 5.82 6.05 -11.51
CA GLU A 57 6.50 4.88 -12.07
C GLU A 57 7.45 5.30 -13.20
N ILE A 58 8.69 4.82 -13.09
CA ILE A 58 9.77 5.04 -14.05
C ILE A 58 10.06 3.72 -14.77
N PHE A 59 9.98 3.72 -16.09
CA PHE A 59 10.18 2.55 -16.94
C PHE A 59 11.57 2.55 -17.58
N TYR A 60 12.26 1.42 -17.48
CA TYR A 60 13.53 1.12 -18.12
C TYR A 60 13.50 -0.27 -18.78
N GLY A 61 13.13 -0.31 -20.06
CA GLY A 61 12.94 -1.57 -20.79
C GLY A 61 11.79 -2.39 -20.20
N ASN A 62 12.09 -3.62 -19.80
CA ASN A 62 11.15 -4.50 -19.12
C ASN A 62 11.13 -4.29 -17.59
N MET A 63 11.97 -3.41 -17.06
CA MET A 63 12.01 -3.09 -15.63
C MET A 63 11.29 -1.76 -15.36
N SER A 64 10.73 -1.62 -14.17
CA SER A 64 10.25 -0.35 -13.67
C SER A 64 10.53 -0.16 -12.19
N VAL A 65 10.65 1.10 -11.79
CA VAL A 65 10.74 1.51 -10.39
C VAL A 65 9.49 2.28 -10.05
N ARG A 66 8.85 1.92 -8.94
CA ARG A 66 7.63 2.59 -8.46
C ARG A 66 7.91 3.23 -7.12
N VAL A 67 7.44 4.47 -6.98
CA VAL A 67 7.37 5.20 -5.72
C VAL A 67 5.90 5.52 -5.51
N SER A 68 5.36 5.16 -4.35
CA SER A 68 3.99 5.49 -3.96
C SER A 68 4.00 6.18 -2.61
N LEU A 69 3.18 7.21 -2.46
CA LEU A 69 2.93 7.90 -1.21
C LEU A 69 1.44 7.84 -0.94
N GLY A 70 1.06 7.15 0.12
CA GLY A 70 -0.31 6.95 0.53
C GLY A 70 -0.67 7.68 1.81
N TYR A 71 -1.95 7.99 1.94
CA TYR A 71 -2.57 8.58 3.10
C TYR A 71 -3.79 7.75 3.51
N TYR A 72 -3.86 7.34 4.77
CA TYR A 72 -4.97 6.58 5.31
C TYR A 72 -6.18 7.48 5.55
N LEU A 73 -7.27 7.24 4.81
CA LEU A 73 -8.55 7.94 4.98
C LEU A 73 -9.39 7.32 6.10
N TYR A 74 -9.30 5.99 6.25
CA TYR A 74 -10.03 5.24 7.26
C TYR A 74 -9.12 4.19 7.89
N ARG A 75 -8.75 4.38 9.15
CA ARG A 75 -7.98 3.43 9.94
C ARG A 75 -8.51 3.45 11.38
N HIS A 76 -9.27 2.42 11.73
CA HIS A 76 -9.78 2.24 13.09
C HIS A 76 -9.12 0.98 13.68
N MET A 77 -7.89 1.12 14.16
CA MET A 77 -7.09 0.03 14.77
C MET A 77 -6.79 0.32 16.25
N GLY A 78 -7.82 0.64 17.05
CA GLY A 78 -7.65 0.81 18.50
C GLY A 78 -7.01 2.13 18.95
N TYR A 79 -6.70 2.23 20.25
CA TYR A 79 -6.31 3.45 20.99
C TYR A 79 -5.10 4.20 20.41
N LYS A 80 -4.12 3.50 19.82
CA LYS A 80 -2.92 4.11 19.22
C LYS A 80 -3.21 4.88 17.93
N SER A 81 -4.24 4.48 17.19
CA SER A 81 -4.71 5.17 15.98
C SER A 81 -5.46 6.47 16.30
N ARG A 82 -6.02 6.60 17.52
CA ARG A 82 -6.78 7.79 17.96
C ARG A 82 -5.90 8.84 18.63
N ASN A 83 -4.77 8.45 19.22
CA ASN A 83 -3.84 9.35 19.92
C ASN A 83 -2.65 9.85 19.05
N GLY A 84 -2.73 9.76 17.72
CA GLY A 84 -1.77 10.40 16.81
C GLY A 84 -0.34 9.84 16.85
N LEU A 85 -0.14 8.64 17.40
CA LEU A 85 1.17 8.00 17.50
C LEU A 85 1.62 7.33 16.20
N GLU A 86 0.70 7.01 15.30
CA GLU A 86 0.99 6.46 13.98
C GLU A 86 0.72 7.54 12.92
N ARG A 87 1.76 7.90 12.15
CA ARG A 87 1.64 8.94 11.13
C ARG A 87 0.66 8.48 10.03
N PRO A 88 -0.21 9.37 9.53
CA PRO A 88 -1.31 8.99 8.65
C PRO A 88 -0.86 8.70 7.21
N TYR A 89 0.45 8.65 6.95
CA TYR A 89 1.01 8.44 5.62
C TYR A 89 1.95 7.23 5.59
N HIS A 90 1.90 6.50 4.49
CA HIS A 90 2.80 5.39 4.17
C HIS A 90 3.53 5.65 2.86
N GLU A 91 4.76 5.19 2.80
CA GLU A 91 5.66 5.31 1.66
C GLU A 91 5.93 3.91 1.12
N GLN A 92 5.95 3.75 -0.19
CA GLN A 92 6.28 2.48 -0.82
C GLN A 92 7.26 2.71 -1.96
N VAL A 93 8.37 1.99 -1.95
CA VAL A 93 9.34 2.01 -3.05
C VAL A 93 9.62 0.58 -3.48
N GLY A 94 9.56 0.31 -4.78
CA GLY A 94 9.77 -1.04 -5.28
C GLY A 94 10.32 -1.10 -6.69
N VAL A 95 10.86 -2.26 -7.02
CA VAL A 95 11.40 -2.59 -8.34
C VAL A 95 10.60 -3.73 -8.92
N PHE A 96 10.28 -3.62 -10.19
CA PHE A 96 9.34 -4.47 -10.88
C PHE A 96 9.89 -4.89 -12.24
N TYR A 97 9.51 -6.09 -12.67
CA TYR A 97 9.81 -6.65 -13.98
C TYR A 97 8.52 -7.03 -14.69
N SER A 98 8.29 -6.47 -15.87
CA SER A 98 7.16 -6.74 -16.74
C SER A 98 7.52 -7.84 -17.74
N PHE A 99 6.72 -8.90 -17.79
CA PHE A 99 6.87 -10.00 -18.74
C PHE A 99 6.09 -9.70 -20.04
N PRO A 100 6.75 -9.39 -21.17
CA PRO A 100 6.05 -9.01 -22.40
C PRO A 100 5.19 -10.16 -22.96
N LYS A 101 5.66 -11.41 -22.79
CA LYS A 101 4.96 -12.62 -23.24
C LYS A 101 3.70 -12.95 -22.43
N LEU A 102 3.51 -12.33 -21.27
CA LEU A 102 2.37 -12.55 -20.37
C LEU A 102 1.48 -11.30 -20.28
N LYS A 103 1.22 -10.64 -21.41
CA LYS A 103 0.40 -9.40 -21.49
C LYS A 103 0.91 -8.29 -20.55
N ASN A 104 2.22 -8.18 -20.36
CA ASN A 104 2.86 -7.24 -19.42
C ASN A 104 2.50 -7.48 -17.94
N LEU A 105 2.16 -8.72 -17.57
CA LEU A 105 2.14 -9.12 -16.16
C LEU A 105 3.44 -8.69 -15.50
N THR A 106 3.32 -8.00 -14.38
CA THR A 106 4.45 -7.38 -13.71
C THR A 106 4.63 -7.97 -12.32
N LEU A 107 5.84 -8.41 -12.02
CA LEU A 107 6.20 -8.99 -10.74
C LEU A 107 7.35 -8.19 -10.13
N GLY A 108 7.28 -7.91 -8.84
CA GLY A 108 8.31 -7.11 -8.19
C GLY A 108 8.26 -7.19 -6.67
N PHE A 109 9.27 -6.59 -6.06
CA PHE A 109 9.36 -6.43 -4.62
C PHE A 109 9.27 -4.96 -4.28
N SER A 110 8.52 -4.65 -3.24
CA SER A 110 8.41 -3.31 -2.69
C SER A 110 8.72 -3.30 -1.21
N VAL A 111 9.37 -2.26 -0.75
CA VAL A 111 9.52 -1.97 0.66
C VAL A 111 8.46 -0.94 1.04
N ASN A 112 7.62 -1.29 2.01
CA ASN A 112 6.69 -0.38 2.66
C ASN A 112 7.40 0.26 3.86
N ALA A 113 7.27 1.57 3.97
CA ALA A 113 7.85 2.38 5.02
C ALA A 113 6.81 3.32 5.63
N HIS A 114 6.94 3.58 6.92
CA HIS A 114 6.22 4.66 7.60
C HIS A 114 7.25 5.64 8.14
N ALA A 115 7.08 6.92 7.81
CA ALA A 115 7.97 7.98 8.26
C ALA A 115 9.45 7.70 7.96
N THR A 116 9.77 7.23 6.74
CA THR A 116 11.13 6.83 6.30
C THR A 116 11.74 5.61 7.02
N LYS A 117 10.99 4.94 7.90
CA LYS A 117 11.38 3.67 8.51
C LYS A 117 10.80 2.51 7.71
N ALA A 118 11.66 1.65 7.19
CA ALA A 118 11.23 0.43 6.49
C ALA A 118 10.57 -0.55 7.47
N ASP A 119 9.35 -0.96 7.19
CA ASP A 119 8.60 -1.87 8.04
C ASP A 119 8.64 -3.29 7.50
N PHE A 120 8.27 -3.47 6.23
CA PHE A 120 8.21 -4.79 5.61
C PHE A 120 8.40 -4.74 4.11
N THR A 121 8.88 -5.87 3.57
CA THR A 121 8.97 -6.10 2.13
C THR A 121 7.75 -6.90 1.67
N GLU A 122 7.17 -6.51 0.54
CA GLU A 122 5.99 -7.12 -0.05
C GLU A 122 6.31 -7.58 -1.47
N LEU A 123 5.94 -8.82 -1.78
CA LEU A 123 5.92 -9.34 -3.15
C LEU A 123 4.63 -8.87 -3.81
N GLN A 124 4.75 -8.17 -4.93
CA GLN A 124 3.62 -7.62 -5.67
C GLN A 124 3.52 -8.25 -7.05
N ILE A 125 2.30 -8.61 -7.42
CA ILE A 125 1.92 -9.03 -8.76
C ILE A 125 0.90 -8.02 -9.28
N THR A 126 1.17 -7.43 -10.45
CA THR A 126 0.34 -6.40 -11.06
C THR A 126 -0.02 -6.79 -12.48
N MET A 127 -1.31 -6.69 -12.82
CA MET A 127 -1.80 -6.85 -14.18
C MET A 127 -2.25 -5.49 -14.72
N PRO A 128 -1.53 -4.88 -15.68
CA PRO A 128 -1.93 -3.61 -16.26
C PRO A 128 -3.13 -3.80 -17.21
N VAL A 129 -4.17 -2.99 -17.02
CA VAL A 129 -5.31 -2.88 -17.94
C VAL A 129 -5.21 -1.52 -18.63
N LYS A 130 -5.20 -1.51 -19.97
CA LYS A 130 -5.27 -0.27 -20.75
C LYS A 130 -6.75 0.05 -20.98
N LEU A 131 -7.16 1.23 -20.56
CA LEU A 131 -8.47 1.82 -20.83
C LEU A 131 -8.45 2.59 -22.15
#